data_AF-A0AAE1QE86-F1
#
_entry.id   AF-A0AAE1QE86-F1
#
_cell.length_a   1.000
_cell.length_b   1.000
_cell.length_c   1.000
_cell.angle_alpha   90.00
_cell.angle_beta   90.00
_cell.angle_gamma   90.00
#
_symmetry.space_group_name_H-M   'P 1'
#
loop_
_entity.id
_entity.type
_entity.pdbx_description
1 polymer ?
#
loop_
_entity_poly.entity_id
_entity_poly.type
_entity_poly.pdbx_seq_one_letter_code
_entity_poly.pdbx_strand_id
1 'polypeptide(L)'
;MSLSQQYREEGNHILSTAGKNLSPVVWEGRVTSALAKYNAALTTATNKDDEASAAKNYAVGSRKLAEFHNTRRVTKNMKLILYYFREAIKHYCKAYKEGHGRKSSPWLKDIKSKLSTVLQESYDFAKDEDLGHGRICILDKVLEAIEYDNFRGECYIEIGQVYFKSAVLALDKKNNRDSLSFLKECYRPVEEAKKYGSRSGNKYVLSEVKVMEQDVFLHTCIAESIQARVIGDDMLAKALTDYENLPMSLIWEVMDWYKKSTLLAREQDIEVEAMAYAKIGKVYHRVLKMTSMGKVNYKKSLDMVATLHPRTFNTEEWYKECASGLAEIQKDSVTEEEKRKDEERKEIIKCLKNELEELDTHKDSVDLLKFVYKRFPPKNPKHVLAEGYDKNMRKTLCVAIQHYHPDKIDAEVHGFKWKVMSEEITKRLTNKYECCKGID
;
A
#
# COMPACT_ATOMS: atom_id res chain seq x y z
N MET A 1 66.66 -6.95 18.10
CA MET A 1 65.61 -6.54 17.15
C MET A 1 65.17 -7.80 16.41
N SER A 2 63.86 -8.12 16.38
CA SER A 2 63.40 -9.33 15.69
C SER A 2 63.44 -9.13 14.17
N LEU A 3 63.56 -10.22 13.40
CA LEU A 3 63.53 -10.16 11.92
C LEU A 3 62.20 -9.57 11.42
N SER A 4 61.09 -9.88 12.10
CA SER A 4 59.79 -9.27 11.85
C SER A 4 59.81 -7.75 12.05
N GLN A 5 60.42 -7.27 13.14
CA GLN A 5 60.55 -5.84 13.39
C GLN A 5 61.36 -5.13 12.30
N GLN A 6 62.48 -5.71 11.85
CA GLN A 6 63.29 -5.15 10.76
C GLN A 6 62.46 -4.99 9.47
N TYR A 7 61.74 -6.04 9.05
CA TYR A 7 60.87 -5.95 7.88
C TYR A 7 59.73 -4.94 8.04
N ARG A 8 59.17 -4.77 9.23
CA ARG A 8 58.17 -3.71 9.50
C ARG A 8 58.78 -2.32 9.34
N GLU A 9 59.98 -2.09 9.85
CA GLU A 9 60.69 -0.81 9.74
C GLU A 9 61.04 -0.49 8.28
N GLU A 10 61.55 -1.47 7.52
CA GLU A 10 61.77 -1.33 6.08
C GLU A 10 60.49 -1.01 5.31
N GLY A 11 59.41 -1.74 5.60
CA GLY A 11 58.10 -1.50 4.98
C GLY A 11 57.54 -0.12 5.31
N ASN A 12 57.66 0.32 6.57
CA ASN A 12 57.24 1.65 7.01
C ASN A 12 58.04 2.75 6.29
N HIS A 13 59.35 2.56 6.15
CA HIS A 13 60.20 3.48 5.41
C HIS A 13 59.75 3.58 3.94
N ILE A 14 59.57 2.45 3.25
CA ILE A 14 59.07 2.43 1.87
C ILE A 14 57.70 3.12 1.77
N LEU A 15 56.77 2.82 2.69
CA LEU A 15 55.43 3.41 2.69
C LEU A 15 55.45 4.92 2.94
N SER A 16 56.38 5.42 3.76
CA SER A 16 56.55 6.85 4.01
C SER A 16 57.02 7.61 2.76
N THR A 17 57.77 6.95 1.87
CA THR A 17 58.19 7.51 0.58
C THR A 17 57.07 7.57 -0.46
N ALA A 18 55.91 6.94 -0.22
CA ALA A 18 54.77 6.95 -1.13
C ALA A 18 53.96 8.27 -1.01
N GLY A 19 54.58 9.39 -1.39
CA GLY A 19 54.00 10.73 -1.33
C GLY A 19 52.88 10.98 -2.36
N LYS A 20 52.00 11.96 -2.08
CA LYS A 20 50.84 12.31 -2.92
C LYS A 20 51.20 12.82 -4.33
N ASN A 21 52.44 13.27 -4.54
CA ASN A 21 52.92 13.85 -5.80
C ASN A 21 53.56 12.84 -6.75
N LEU A 22 53.62 11.56 -6.36
CA LEU A 22 54.19 10.51 -7.21
C LEU A 22 53.26 10.15 -8.36
N SER A 23 53.83 9.69 -9.46
CA SER A 23 53.04 9.10 -10.52
C SER A 23 52.31 7.85 -10.00
N PRO A 24 51.07 7.57 -10.47
CA PRO A 24 50.27 6.42 -10.05
C PRO A 24 51.01 5.09 -9.94
N VAL A 25 51.74 4.74 -11.01
CA VAL A 25 52.45 3.47 -11.12
C VAL A 25 53.55 3.37 -10.07
N VAL A 26 54.26 4.48 -9.82
CA VAL A 26 55.31 4.54 -8.81
C VAL A 26 54.71 4.48 -7.42
N TRP A 27 53.60 5.18 -7.17
CA TRP A 27 52.90 5.14 -5.89
C TRP A 27 52.41 3.71 -5.56
N GLU A 28 51.72 3.07 -6.52
CA GLU A 28 51.22 1.70 -6.38
C GLU A 28 52.37 0.72 -6.16
N GLY A 29 53.45 0.82 -6.95
CA GLY A 29 54.65 0.00 -6.79
C GLY A 29 55.29 0.14 -5.40
N ARG A 30 55.31 1.35 -4.83
CA ARG A 30 55.84 1.61 -3.48
C ARG A 30 54.96 0.97 -2.41
N VAL A 31 53.63 1.11 -2.49
CA VAL A 31 52.72 0.51 -1.50
C VAL A 31 52.75 -1.02 -1.59
N THR A 32 52.76 -1.59 -2.80
CA THR A 32 52.91 -3.04 -3.01
C THR A 32 54.24 -3.58 -2.49
N SER A 33 55.33 -2.84 -2.68
CA SER A 33 56.64 -3.19 -2.11
C SER A 33 56.63 -3.17 -0.57
N ALA A 34 55.94 -2.19 0.04
CA ALA A 34 55.75 -2.15 1.48
C ALA A 34 54.91 -3.35 1.97
N LEU A 35 53.85 -3.72 1.26
CA LEU A 35 53.05 -4.92 1.58
C LEU A 35 53.88 -6.20 1.54
N ALA A 36 54.78 -6.36 0.56
CA ALA A 36 55.68 -7.50 0.49
C ALA A 36 56.57 -7.59 1.73
N LYS A 37 57.07 -6.45 2.23
CA LYS A 37 57.84 -6.39 3.48
C LYS A 37 56.98 -6.71 4.70
N TYR A 38 55.75 -6.21 4.78
CA TYR A 38 54.85 -6.56 5.88
C TYR A 38 54.42 -8.04 5.86
N ASN A 39 54.29 -8.65 4.69
CA ASN A 39 54.06 -10.08 4.55
C ASN A 39 55.29 -10.89 5.04
N ALA A 40 56.51 -10.48 4.67
CA ALA A 40 57.73 -11.07 5.22
C ALA A 40 57.82 -10.90 6.75
N ALA A 41 57.35 -9.77 7.29
CA ALA A 41 57.27 -9.55 8.72
C ALA A 41 56.25 -10.49 9.40
N LEU A 42 55.14 -10.82 8.74
CA LEU A 42 54.15 -11.78 9.24
C LEU A 42 54.71 -13.21 9.25
N THR A 43 55.42 -13.63 8.20
CA THR A 43 55.98 -14.99 8.11
C THR A 43 57.16 -15.22 9.06
N THR A 44 57.83 -14.15 9.49
CA THR A 44 58.98 -14.19 10.40
C THR A 44 58.66 -13.76 11.82
N ALA A 45 57.37 -13.49 12.12
CA ALA A 45 56.93 -13.17 13.47
C ALA A 45 57.13 -14.38 14.40
N THR A 46 57.89 -14.18 15.48
CA THR A 46 58.18 -15.24 16.47
C THR A 46 57.22 -15.21 17.65
N ASN A 47 56.41 -14.16 17.76
CA ASN A 47 55.45 -13.98 18.82
C ASN A 47 54.22 -13.20 18.31
N LYS A 48 53.13 -13.31 19.06
CA LYS A 48 51.83 -12.71 18.72
C LYS A 48 51.82 -11.17 18.76
N ASP A 49 52.73 -10.55 19.51
CA ASP A 49 52.84 -9.08 19.55
C ASP A 49 53.43 -8.52 18.25
N ASP A 50 54.47 -9.18 17.73
CA ASP A 50 55.06 -8.92 16.43
C ASP A 50 54.07 -9.21 15.30
N GLU A 51 53.35 -10.34 15.39
CA GLU A 51 52.31 -10.70 14.43
C GLU A 51 51.18 -9.66 14.38
N ALA A 52 50.70 -9.19 15.53
CA ALA A 52 49.69 -8.13 15.61
C ALA A 52 50.15 -6.82 14.96
N SER A 53 51.42 -6.45 15.17
CA SER A 53 52.02 -5.23 14.62
C SER A 53 52.22 -5.35 13.10
N ALA A 54 52.64 -6.51 12.62
CA ALA A 54 52.82 -6.77 11.19
C ALA A 54 51.47 -6.80 10.46
N ALA A 55 50.46 -7.44 11.05
CA ALA A 55 49.10 -7.47 10.51
C ALA A 55 48.50 -6.06 10.43
N LYS A 56 48.68 -5.21 11.45
CA LYS A 56 48.25 -3.80 11.40
C LYS A 56 48.84 -3.08 10.19
N ASN A 57 50.15 -3.21 9.98
CA ASN A 57 50.85 -2.53 8.90
C ASN A 57 50.40 -3.01 7.53
N TYR A 58 50.24 -4.32 7.36
CA TYR A 58 49.70 -4.91 6.15
C TYR A 58 48.28 -4.38 5.86
N ALA A 59 47.41 -4.35 6.87
CA ALA A 59 46.05 -3.84 6.73
C ALA A 59 46.00 -2.38 6.27
N VAL A 60 46.88 -1.53 6.82
CA VAL A 60 47.01 -0.11 6.40
C VAL A 60 47.44 0.00 4.94
N GLY A 61 48.42 -0.81 4.50
CA GLY A 61 48.86 -0.82 3.10
C GLY A 61 47.75 -1.25 2.15
N SER A 62 47.03 -2.32 2.49
CA SER A 62 45.93 -2.84 1.66
C SER A 62 44.78 -1.85 1.57
N ARG A 63 44.38 -1.21 2.68
CA ARG A 63 43.36 -0.15 2.65
C ARG A 63 43.75 1.00 1.71
N LYS A 64 45.02 1.44 1.76
CA LYS A 64 45.52 2.50 0.87
C LYS A 64 45.41 2.10 -0.61
N LEU A 65 45.74 0.85 -0.96
CA LEU A 65 45.57 0.37 -2.34
C LEU A 65 44.10 0.32 -2.75
N ALA A 66 43.21 -0.16 -1.87
CA ALA A 66 41.77 -0.17 -2.14
C ALA A 66 41.24 1.24 -2.45
N GLU A 67 41.57 2.22 -1.61
CA GLU A 67 41.20 3.64 -1.80
C GLU A 67 41.77 4.23 -3.10
N PHE A 68 43.04 3.94 -3.39
CA PHE A 68 43.72 4.41 -4.61
C PHE A 68 43.06 3.88 -5.88
N HIS A 69 42.72 2.59 -5.91
CA HIS A 69 42.04 2.00 -7.07
C HIS A 69 40.57 2.44 -7.16
N ASN A 70 39.90 2.69 -6.03
CA ASN A 70 38.51 3.14 -6.03
C ASN A 70 38.34 4.58 -6.54
N THR A 71 39.28 5.47 -6.22
CA THR A 71 39.24 6.88 -6.64
C THR A 71 39.54 7.09 -8.12
N ARG A 72 40.22 6.15 -8.79
CA ARG A 72 40.64 6.27 -10.19
C ARG A 72 39.59 5.69 -11.14
N ARG A 73 38.71 6.56 -11.65
CA ARG A 73 37.53 6.22 -12.47
C ARG A 73 37.82 5.61 -13.84
N VAL A 74 39.03 5.74 -14.41
CA VAL A 74 39.29 5.43 -15.83
C VAL A 74 39.28 3.92 -16.12
N THR A 75 39.62 3.07 -15.13
CA THR A 75 39.49 1.61 -15.21
C THR A 75 39.33 1.05 -13.80
N LYS A 76 38.11 1.13 -13.22
CA LYS A 76 37.80 0.50 -11.94
C LYS A 76 37.93 -1.03 -12.09
N ASN A 77 39.03 -1.60 -11.61
CA ASN A 77 39.14 -3.05 -11.47
C ASN A 77 38.44 -3.47 -10.17
N MET A 78 37.13 -3.74 -10.25
CA MET A 78 36.30 -4.07 -9.08
C MET A 78 36.85 -5.26 -8.29
N LYS A 79 37.38 -6.29 -8.98
CA LYS A 79 37.98 -7.47 -8.34
C LYS A 79 39.21 -7.10 -7.52
N LEU A 80 40.04 -6.21 -8.03
CA LEU A 80 41.26 -5.76 -7.35
C LEU A 80 40.94 -4.87 -6.13
N ILE A 81 39.97 -3.95 -6.27
CA ILE A 81 39.50 -3.12 -5.16
C ILE A 81 38.95 -4.00 -4.03
N LEU A 82 38.06 -4.93 -4.37
CA LEU A 82 37.48 -5.87 -3.42
C LEU A 82 38.54 -6.76 -2.76
N TYR A 83 39.53 -7.24 -3.52
CA TYR A 83 40.66 -7.98 -2.98
C TYR A 83 41.37 -7.19 -1.87
N TYR A 84 41.72 -5.93 -2.13
CA TYR A 84 42.43 -5.11 -1.14
C TYR A 84 41.57 -4.73 0.07
N PHE A 85 40.27 -4.50 -0.09
CA PHE A 85 39.35 -4.33 1.04
C PHE A 85 39.31 -5.59 1.92
N ARG A 86 39.15 -6.77 1.32
CA ARG A 86 39.15 -8.05 2.06
C ARG A 86 40.45 -8.27 2.81
N GLU A 87 41.58 -8.02 2.15
CA GLU A 87 42.90 -8.16 2.77
C GLU A 87 43.08 -7.17 3.94
N ALA A 88 42.60 -5.94 3.81
CA ALA A 88 42.63 -4.96 4.89
C ALA A 88 41.78 -5.42 6.09
N ILE A 89 40.54 -5.84 5.85
CA ILE A 89 39.61 -6.31 6.89
C ILE A 89 40.18 -7.54 7.61
N LYS A 90 40.64 -8.54 6.85
CA LYS A 90 41.24 -9.77 7.39
C LYS A 90 42.44 -9.45 8.30
N HIS A 91 43.33 -8.57 7.86
CA HIS A 91 44.52 -8.24 8.62
C HIS A 91 44.26 -7.31 9.81
N TYR A 92 43.25 -6.43 9.75
CA TYR A 92 42.79 -5.71 10.94
C TYR A 92 42.15 -6.67 11.96
N CYS A 93 41.37 -7.65 11.51
CA CYS A 93 40.84 -8.71 12.38
C CYS A 93 41.97 -9.45 13.08
N LYS A 94 42.95 -9.92 12.31
CA LYS A 94 44.15 -10.60 12.83
C LYS A 94 44.93 -9.71 13.81
N ALA A 95 45.14 -8.44 13.49
CA ALA A 95 45.86 -7.49 14.33
C ALA A 95 45.20 -7.29 15.70
N TYR A 96 43.87 -7.18 15.72
CA TYR A 96 43.13 -7.04 16.98
C TYR A 96 43.19 -8.32 17.81
N LYS A 97 43.01 -9.48 17.17
CA LYS A 97 42.99 -10.80 17.83
C LYS A 97 44.31 -11.09 18.53
N GLU A 98 45.42 -10.97 17.79
CA GLU A 98 46.74 -11.30 18.34
C GLU A 98 47.25 -10.20 19.29
N GLY A 99 46.80 -8.96 19.09
CA GLY A 99 47.09 -7.85 19.99
C GLY A 99 46.35 -7.92 21.33
N HIS A 100 45.27 -8.68 21.44
CA HIS A 100 44.48 -8.78 22.67
C HIS A 100 45.33 -9.36 23.83
N GLY A 101 45.36 -8.64 24.96
CA GLY A 101 46.17 -8.98 26.12
C GLY A 101 47.68 -8.70 25.97
N ARG A 102 48.13 -8.13 24.85
CA ARG A 102 49.55 -7.83 24.56
C ARG A 102 49.78 -6.36 24.25
N LYS A 103 48.85 -5.76 23.50
CA LYS A 103 48.85 -4.34 23.16
C LYS A 103 48.00 -3.54 24.13
N SER A 104 48.30 -2.24 24.22
CA SER A 104 47.56 -1.32 25.07
C SER A 104 46.11 -1.14 24.60
N SER A 105 45.22 -0.83 25.54
CA SER A 105 43.80 -0.54 25.24
C SER A 105 43.62 0.56 24.17
N PRO A 106 44.36 1.68 24.20
CA PRO A 106 44.30 2.68 23.12
C PRO A 106 44.70 2.13 21.75
N TRP A 107 45.69 1.24 21.68
CA TRP A 107 46.10 0.62 20.42
C TRP A 107 44.99 -0.28 19.86
N LEU A 108 44.35 -1.09 20.71
CA LEU A 108 43.23 -1.95 20.29
C LEU A 108 42.03 -1.13 19.82
N LYS A 109 41.74 0.00 20.50
CA LYS A 109 40.69 0.94 20.10
C LYS A 109 40.98 1.59 18.74
N ASP A 110 42.23 1.97 18.48
CA ASP A 110 42.69 2.47 17.16
C ASP A 110 42.45 1.44 16.05
N ILE A 111 42.81 0.16 16.29
CA ILE A 111 42.56 -0.92 15.33
C ILE A 111 41.07 -1.10 15.08
N LYS A 112 40.24 -1.16 16.13
CA LYS A 112 38.80 -1.32 15.98
C LYS A 112 38.17 -0.16 15.19
N SER A 113 38.59 1.07 15.46
CA SER A 113 38.13 2.25 14.71
C SER A 113 38.53 2.19 13.23
N LYS A 114 39.76 1.79 12.93
CA LYS A 114 40.24 1.61 11.55
C LYS A 114 39.52 0.47 10.83
N LEU A 115 39.20 -0.62 11.52
CA LEU A 115 38.39 -1.72 11.00
C LEU A 115 36.97 -1.24 10.66
N SER A 116 36.30 -0.51 11.55
CA SER A 116 35.00 0.11 11.27
C SER A 116 35.07 1.03 10.05
N THR A 117 36.13 1.81 9.92
CA THR A 117 36.30 2.73 8.78
C THR A 117 36.44 1.98 7.46
N VAL A 118 37.27 0.92 7.40
CA VAL A 118 37.44 0.16 6.15
C VAL A 118 36.19 -0.64 5.78
N LEU A 119 35.42 -1.10 6.77
CA LEU A 119 34.12 -1.73 6.52
C LEU A 119 33.15 -0.73 5.89
N GLN A 120 33.04 0.47 6.45
CA GLN A 120 32.19 1.52 5.88
C GLN A 120 32.62 1.89 4.45
N GLU A 121 33.92 2.05 4.21
CA GLU A 121 34.46 2.29 2.86
C GLU A 121 34.12 1.15 1.89
N SER A 122 34.13 -0.11 2.35
CA SER A 122 33.75 -1.26 1.53
C SER A 122 32.24 -1.31 1.24
N TYR A 123 31.40 -0.87 2.18
CA TYR A 123 29.96 -0.76 1.98
C TYR A 123 29.63 0.36 0.99
N ASP A 124 30.33 1.49 1.10
CA ASP A 124 30.18 2.60 0.17
C ASP A 124 30.66 2.22 -1.24
N PHE A 125 31.73 1.45 -1.35
CA PHE A 125 32.15 0.85 -2.62
C PHE A 125 31.08 -0.09 -3.19
N ALA A 126 30.44 -0.91 -2.37
CA ALA A 126 29.34 -1.77 -2.83
C ALA A 126 28.13 -0.98 -3.35
N LYS A 127 27.97 0.28 -2.92
CA LYS A 127 26.89 1.18 -3.41
C LYS A 127 27.13 1.68 -4.84
N ASP A 128 28.36 1.58 -5.37
CA ASP A 128 28.64 1.90 -6.77
C ASP A 128 28.02 0.87 -7.74
N GLU A 129 27.77 -0.35 -7.28
CA GLU A 129 27.03 -1.36 -8.04
C GLU A 129 25.52 -1.12 -7.95
N ASP A 130 24.80 -1.53 -8.99
CA ASP A 130 23.34 -1.51 -8.99
C ASP A 130 22.77 -2.29 -7.80
N LEU A 131 21.63 -1.80 -7.31
CA LEU A 131 20.93 -2.45 -6.20
C LEU A 131 20.51 -3.87 -6.62
N GLY A 132 20.94 -4.86 -5.83
CA GLY A 132 20.64 -6.27 -6.07
C GLY A 132 21.89 -7.15 -6.02
N HIS A 133 21.99 -8.13 -6.92
CA HIS A 133 22.96 -9.21 -6.84
C HIS A 133 24.43 -8.78 -6.86
N GLY A 134 24.80 -7.76 -7.65
CA GLY A 134 26.18 -7.26 -7.71
C GLY A 134 26.66 -6.74 -6.35
N ARG A 135 25.85 -5.89 -5.73
CA ARG A 135 26.08 -5.36 -4.38
C ARG A 135 26.14 -6.47 -3.33
N ILE A 136 25.20 -7.43 -3.37
CA ILE A 136 25.20 -8.58 -2.45
C ILE A 136 26.48 -9.40 -2.58
N CYS A 137 26.93 -9.67 -3.81
CA CYS A 137 28.16 -10.43 -4.05
C CYS A 137 29.39 -9.75 -3.41
N ILE A 138 29.49 -8.42 -3.51
CA ILE A 138 30.54 -7.65 -2.84
C ILE A 138 30.44 -7.81 -1.33
N LEU A 139 29.26 -7.61 -0.76
CA LEU A 139 29.03 -7.70 0.70
C LEU A 139 29.30 -9.10 1.25
N ASP A 140 28.92 -10.17 0.53
CA ASP A 140 29.23 -11.55 0.90
C ASP A 140 30.75 -11.78 0.95
N LYS A 141 31.49 -11.24 -0.02
CA LYS A 141 32.97 -11.34 -0.03
C LYS A 141 33.64 -10.52 1.06
N VAL A 142 33.05 -9.40 1.44
CA VAL A 142 33.46 -8.62 2.63
C VAL A 142 33.20 -9.42 3.90
N LEU A 143 32.00 -10.00 4.05
CA LEU A 143 31.59 -10.83 5.19
C LEU A 143 32.51 -12.04 5.41
N GLU A 144 32.97 -12.69 4.33
CA GLU A 144 33.96 -13.79 4.39
C GLU A 144 35.27 -13.38 5.10
N ALA A 145 35.65 -12.09 5.06
CA ALA A 145 36.88 -11.59 5.68
C ALA A 145 36.70 -11.16 7.15
N ILE A 146 35.47 -11.08 7.66
CA ILE A 146 35.18 -10.58 9.01
C ILE A 146 35.21 -11.75 10.02
N GLU A 147 36.10 -11.67 11.00
CA GLU A 147 36.20 -12.68 12.08
C GLU A 147 35.38 -12.33 13.34
N TYR A 148 34.98 -11.06 13.52
CA TYR A 148 34.29 -10.62 14.74
C TYR A 148 32.78 -10.56 14.60
N ASP A 149 32.08 -11.19 15.55
CA ASP A 149 30.62 -11.27 15.60
C ASP A 149 29.93 -9.90 15.50
N ASN A 150 30.44 -8.85 16.17
CA ASN A 150 29.83 -7.52 16.11
C ASN A 150 29.75 -6.99 14.67
N PHE A 151 30.87 -7.09 13.93
CA PHE A 151 30.97 -6.61 12.54
C PHE A 151 30.28 -7.55 11.56
N ARG A 152 30.23 -8.86 11.85
CA ARG A 152 29.43 -9.80 11.04
C ARG A 152 27.96 -9.44 11.12
N GLY A 153 27.45 -9.16 12.33
CA GLY A 153 26.07 -8.72 12.53
C GLY A 153 25.73 -7.46 11.74
N GLU A 154 26.60 -6.44 11.80
CA GLU A 154 26.45 -5.21 11.01
C GLU A 154 26.46 -5.48 9.49
N CYS A 155 27.35 -6.35 9.00
CA CYS A 155 27.39 -6.69 7.57
C CYS A 155 26.14 -7.46 7.12
N TYR A 156 25.57 -8.33 7.95
CA TYR A 156 24.30 -8.99 7.63
C TYR A 156 23.12 -8.02 7.59
N ILE A 157 23.10 -6.98 8.44
CA ILE A 157 22.12 -5.89 8.34
C ILE A 157 22.24 -5.22 6.97
N GLU A 158 23.45 -4.86 6.53
CA GLU A 158 23.64 -4.25 5.21
C GLU A 158 23.14 -5.14 4.07
N ILE A 159 23.42 -6.45 4.12
CA ILE A 159 22.91 -7.41 3.12
C ILE A 159 21.36 -7.46 3.15
N GLY A 160 20.76 -7.54 4.33
CA GLY A 160 19.31 -7.54 4.51
C GLY A 160 18.67 -6.27 3.96
N GLN A 161 19.27 -5.10 4.20
CA GLN A 161 18.80 -3.83 3.64
C GLN A 161 18.84 -3.80 2.11
N VAL A 162 19.85 -4.42 1.48
CA VAL A 162 19.92 -4.49 0.01
C VAL A 162 18.78 -5.34 -0.54
N TYR A 163 18.52 -6.52 0.04
CA TYR A 163 17.38 -7.35 -0.34
C TYR A 163 16.05 -6.62 -0.14
N PHE A 164 15.85 -6.03 1.03
CA PHE A 164 14.61 -5.31 1.35
C PHE A 164 14.36 -4.14 0.40
N LYS A 165 15.37 -3.28 0.14
CA LYS A 165 15.24 -2.18 -0.83
C LYS A 165 14.97 -2.70 -2.24
N SER A 166 15.56 -3.83 -2.63
CA SER A 166 15.29 -4.46 -3.93
C SER A 166 13.85 -4.95 -4.02
N ALA A 167 13.29 -5.46 -2.92
CA ALA A 167 11.89 -5.86 -2.85
C ALA A 167 10.94 -4.67 -2.99
N VAL A 168 11.18 -3.59 -2.24
CA VAL A 168 10.35 -2.37 -2.33
C VAL A 168 10.35 -1.80 -3.75
N LEU A 169 11.52 -1.69 -4.38
CA LEU A 169 11.60 -1.24 -5.78
C LEU A 169 10.91 -2.17 -6.77
N ALA A 170 10.93 -3.49 -6.53
CA ALA A 170 10.20 -4.45 -7.35
C ALA A 170 8.67 -4.27 -7.17
N LEU A 171 8.21 -4.01 -5.95
CA LEU A 171 6.81 -3.75 -5.63
C LEU A 171 6.31 -2.46 -6.30
N ASP A 172 7.09 -1.37 -6.24
CA ASP A 172 6.78 -0.10 -6.91
C ASP A 172 6.64 -0.26 -8.43
N LYS A 173 7.44 -1.16 -9.01
CA LYS A 173 7.38 -1.54 -10.43
C LYS A 173 6.28 -2.56 -10.74
N LYS A 174 5.41 -2.88 -9.78
CA LYS A 174 4.34 -3.89 -9.87
C LYS A 174 4.85 -5.31 -10.18
N ASN A 175 6.12 -5.59 -9.89
CA ASN A 175 6.72 -6.91 -10.05
C ASN A 175 6.68 -7.68 -8.72
N ASN A 176 5.50 -8.22 -8.42
CA ASN A 176 5.23 -8.90 -7.14
C ASN A 176 6.07 -10.17 -6.96
N ARG A 177 6.38 -10.88 -8.05
CA ARG A 177 7.16 -12.13 -8.00
C ARG A 177 8.58 -11.86 -7.49
N ASP A 178 9.24 -10.87 -8.07
CA ASP A 178 10.60 -10.51 -7.67
C ASP A 178 10.61 -9.89 -6.26
N SER A 179 9.59 -9.08 -5.92
CA SER A 179 9.41 -8.56 -4.57
C SER A 179 9.36 -9.68 -3.51
N LEU A 180 8.50 -10.68 -3.71
CA LEU A 180 8.40 -11.83 -2.79
C LEU A 180 9.69 -12.65 -2.74
N SER A 181 10.37 -12.81 -3.87
CA SER A 181 11.66 -13.49 -3.90
C SER A 181 12.69 -12.78 -3.03
N PHE A 182 12.83 -11.46 -3.17
CA PHE A 182 13.76 -10.68 -2.35
C PHE A 182 13.38 -10.62 -0.87
N LEU A 183 12.09 -10.53 -0.53
CA LEU A 183 11.63 -10.59 0.86
C LEU A 183 11.97 -11.93 1.51
N LYS A 184 11.85 -13.03 0.77
CA LYS A 184 12.26 -14.36 1.24
C LYS A 184 13.76 -14.43 1.52
N GLU A 185 14.58 -13.83 0.66
CA GLU A 185 16.04 -13.75 0.84
C GLU A 185 16.46 -12.89 2.06
N CYS A 186 15.57 -12.04 2.60
CA CYS A 186 15.85 -11.28 3.82
C CYS A 186 15.91 -12.16 5.09
N TYR A 187 15.31 -13.36 5.09
CA TYR A 187 15.24 -14.22 6.28
C TYR A 187 16.63 -14.61 6.80
N ARG A 188 17.53 -15.04 5.91
CA ARG A 188 18.87 -15.47 6.32
C ARG A 188 19.71 -14.33 6.92
N PRO A 189 19.83 -13.15 6.27
CA PRO A 189 20.54 -12.02 6.85
C PRO A 189 19.98 -11.58 8.20
N VAL A 190 18.65 -11.55 8.36
CA VAL A 190 17.99 -11.20 9.62
C VAL A 190 18.37 -12.18 10.75
N GLU A 191 18.23 -13.49 10.51
CA GLU A 191 18.52 -14.50 11.53
C GLU A 191 20.01 -14.57 11.89
N GLU A 192 20.91 -14.46 10.91
CA GLU A 192 22.34 -14.41 11.18
C GLU A 192 22.74 -13.12 11.91
N ALA A 193 22.20 -11.96 11.52
CA ALA A 193 22.43 -10.71 12.24
C ALA A 193 21.98 -10.79 13.71
N LYS A 194 20.82 -11.38 13.97
CA LYS A 194 20.29 -11.65 15.32
C LYS A 194 21.21 -12.53 16.15
N LYS A 195 21.68 -13.63 15.56
CA LYS A 195 22.61 -14.58 16.17
C LYS A 195 23.94 -13.92 16.53
N TYR A 196 24.56 -13.19 15.61
CA TYR A 196 25.83 -12.50 15.87
C TYR A 196 25.68 -11.30 16.81
N GLY A 197 24.57 -10.55 16.71
CA GLY A 197 24.22 -9.48 17.65
C GLY A 197 24.08 -10.00 19.08
N SER A 198 23.41 -11.15 19.25
CA SER A 198 23.24 -11.80 20.56
C SER A 198 24.56 -12.30 21.15
N ARG A 199 25.40 -12.98 20.35
CA ARG A 199 26.71 -13.48 20.78
C ARG A 199 27.67 -12.36 21.19
N SER A 200 27.64 -11.24 20.46
CA SER A 200 28.50 -10.09 20.73
C SER A 200 27.94 -9.14 21.80
N GLY A 201 26.69 -9.32 22.24
CA GLY A 201 26.00 -8.39 23.12
C GLY A 201 25.76 -7.01 22.49
N ASN A 202 25.78 -6.91 21.16
CA ASN A 202 25.66 -5.65 20.45
C ASN A 202 24.19 -5.21 20.36
N LYS A 203 23.77 -4.35 21.30
CA LYS A 203 22.40 -3.84 21.38
C LYS A 203 21.96 -3.06 20.13
N TYR A 204 22.89 -2.39 19.45
CA TYR A 204 22.58 -1.66 18.22
C TYR A 204 22.19 -2.63 17.09
N VAL A 205 22.96 -3.70 16.88
CA VAL A 205 22.61 -4.73 15.88
C VAL A 205 21.25 -5.34 16.20
N LEU A 206 20.97 -5.66 17.47
CA LEU A 206 19.70 -6.25 17.87
C LEU A 206 18.50 -5.30 17.67
N SER A 207 18.68 -3.99 17.88
CA SER A 207 17.61 -3.02 17.61
C SER A 207 17.33 -2.88 16.11
N GLU A 208 18.38 -2.80 15.29
CA GLU A 208 18.23 -2.70 13.83
C GLU A 208 17.59 -3.96 13.23
N VAL A 209 17.97 -5.15 13.70
CA VAL A 209 17.37 -6.41 13.28
C VAL A 209 15.88 -6.45 13.61
N LYS A 210 15.48 -5.97 14.80
CA LYS A 210 14.06 -5.93 15.18
C LYS A 210 13.23 -5.03 14.25
N VAL A 211 13.77 -3.89 13.86
CA VAL A 211 13.12 -2.99 12.89
C VAL A 211 13.00 -3.69 11.54
N MET A 212 14.10 -4.29 11.05
CA MET A 212 14.11 -5.01 9.79
C MET A 212 13.15 -6.21 9.76
N GLU A 213 13.05 -6.98 10.85
CA GLU A 213 12.08 -8.07 11.00
C GLU A 213 10.64 -7.56 10.81
N GLN A 214 10.30 -6.41 11.40
CA GLN A 214 8.98 -5.79 11.27
C GLN A 214 8.72 -5.29 9.85
N ASP A 215 9.70 -4.61 9.24
CA ASP A 215 9.58 -4.09 7.88
C ASP A 215 9.43 -5.22 6.85
N VAL A 216 10.25 -6.27 6.96
CA VAL A 216 10.17 -7.45 6.08
C VAL A 216 8.82 -8.15 6.26
N PHE A 217 8.34 -8.29 7.48
CA PHE A 217 7.03 -8.88 7.75
C PHE A 217 5.90 -8.06 7.10
N LEU A 218 5.85 -6.75 7.34
CA LEU A 218 4.84 -5.84 6.79
C LEU A 218 4.80 -5.92 5.26
N HIS A 219 5.96 -5.79 4.61
CA HIS A 219 6.03 -5.84 3.15
C HIS A 219 5.74 -7.23 2.57
N THR A 220 6.03 -8.30 3.32
CA THR A 220 5.62 -9.67 2.93
C THR A 220 4.11 -9.79 2.93
N CYS A 221 3.44 -9.33 3.99
CA CYS A 221 1.98 -9.31 4.06
C CYS A 221 1.35 -8.52 2.91
N ILE A 222 1.89 -7.34 2.58
CA ILE A 222 1.43 -6.52 1.46
C ILE A 222 1.63 -7.26 0.11
N ALA A 223 2.84 -7.77 -0.15
CA ALA A 223 3.15 -8.44 -1.41
C ALA A 223 2.34 -9.74 -1.61
N GLU A 224 2.15 -10.53 -0.54
CA GLU A 224 1.30 -11.73 -0.57
C GLU A 224 -0.17 -11.37 -0.76
N SER A 225 -0.65 -10.26 -0.16
CA SER A 225 -2.01 -9.78 -0.36
C SER A 225 -2.27 -9.40 -1.82
N ILE A 226 -1.33 -8.69 -2.45
CA ILE A 226 -1.40 -8.36 -3.87
C ILE A 226 -1.37 -9.62 -4.72
N GLN A 227 -0.48 -10.59 -4.42
CA GLN A 227 -0.42 -11.86 -5.14
C GLN A 227 -1.74 -12.64 -5.04
N ALA A 228 -2.35 -12.69 -3.85
CA ALA A 228 -3.64 -13.33 -3.63
C ALA A 228 -4.74 -12.71 -4.52
N ARG A 229 -4.75 -11.38 -4.68
CA ARG A 229 -5.68 -10.68 -5.58
C ARG A 229 -5.42 -11.01 -7.04
N VAL A 230 -4.16 -11.05 -7.48
CA VAL A 230 -3.81 -11.39 -8.87
C VAL A 230 -4.26 -12.82 -9.19
N ILE A 231 -4.03 -13.78 -8.30
CA ILE A 231 -4.52 -15.15 -8.47
C ILE A 231 -6.05 -15.18 -8.54
N GLY A 232 -6.73 -14.44 -7.65
CA GLY A 232 -8.19 -14.33 -7.68
C GLY A 232 -8.73 -13.69 -8.96
N ASP A 233 -8.08 -12.65 -9.47
CA ASP A 233 -8.44 -11.98 -10.73
C ASP A 233 -8.27 -12.93 -11.93
N ASP A 234 -7.15 -13.66 -12.00
CA ASP A 234 -6.89 -14.65 -13.06
C ASP A 234 -7.90 -15.80 -13.03
N MET A 235 -8.25 -16.30 -11.84
CA MET A 235 -9.26 -17.35 -11.66
C MET A 235 -10.66 -16.85 -12.02
N LEU A 236 -11.00 -15.61 -11.67
CA LEU A 236 -12.28 -15.01 -12.02
C LEU A 236 -12.42 -14.82 -13.52
N ALA A 237 -11.35 -14.36 -14.19
CA ALA A 237 -11.33 -14.21 -15.64
C ALA A 237 -11.65 -15.55 -16.31
N LYS A 238 -10.93 -16.63 -15.95
CA LYS A 238 -11.18 -17.99 -16.45
C LYS A 238 -12.61 -18.46 -16.18
N ALA A 239 -13.14 -18.22 -14.97
CA ALA A 239 -14.50 -18.60 -14.61
C ALA A 239 -15.57 -17.95 -15.50
N LEU A 240 -15.30 -16.74 -16.00
CA LEU A 240 -16.24 -15.96 -16.81
C LEU A 240 -16.07 -16.18 -18.32
N THR A 241 -14.90 -16.63 -18.78
CA THR A 241 -14.60 -16.81 -20.21
C THR A 241 -14.60 -18.25 -20.68
N ASP A 242 -14.11 -19.18 -19.85
CA ASP A 242 -13.75 -20.53 -20.30
C ASP A 242 -14.88 -21.55 -20.12
N TYR A 243 -15.97 -21.15 -19.47
CA TYR A 243 -17.11 -22.02 -19.14
C TYR A 243 -18.41 -21.44 -19.68
N GLU A 244 -19.24 -22.28 -20.29
CA GLU A 244 -20.58 -21.88 -20.75
C GLU A 244 -21.51 -21.51 -19.59
N ASN A 245 -21.38 -22.22 -18.46
CA ASN A 245 -22.13 -21.97 -17.23
C ASN A 245 -21.18 -21.52 -16.13
N LEU A 246 -21.65 -20.62 -15.26
CA LEU A 246 -20.86 -20.09 -14.15
C LEU A 246 -20.44 -21.22 -13.18
N PRO A 247 -19.13 -21.55 -13.07
CA PRO A 247 -18.66 -22.61 -12.20
C PRO A 247 -18.64 -22.13 -10.74
N MET A 248 -19.70 -22.41 -10.00
CA MET A 248 -19.88 -21.91 -8.63
C MET A 248 -18.74 -22.29 -7.67
N SER A 249 -18.14 -23.48 -7.82
CA SER A 249 -16.97 -23.88 -7.01
C SER A 249 -15.79 -22.92 -7.20
N LEU A 250 -15.46 -22.59 -8.45
CA LEU A 250 -14.37 -21.68 -8.79
C LEU A 250 -14.65 -20.25 -8.32
N ILE A 251 -15.92 -19.81 -8.37
CA ILE A 251 -16.30 -18.49 -7.83
C ILE A 251 -16.08 -18.41 -6.32
N TRP A 252 -16.36 -19.47 -5.57
CA TRP A 252 -16.05 -19.50 -4.13
C TRP A 252 -14.54 -19.53 -3.86
N GLU A 253 -13.76 -20.21 -4.68
CA GLU A 253 -12.29 -20.17 -4.59
C GLU A 253 -11.74 -18.75 -4.85
N VAL A 254 -12.28 -18.04 -5.86
CA VAL A 254 -11.96 -16.62 -6.10
C VAL A 254 -12.24 -15.77 -4.86
N MET A 255 -13.40 -15.98 -4.23
CA MET A 255 -13.79 -15.27 -3.01
C MET A 255 -12.84 -15.55 -1.85
N ASP A 256 -12.35 -16.78 -1.72
CA ASP A 256 -11.40 -17.15 -0.68
C ASP A 256 -10.02 -16.53 -0.91
N TRP A 257 -9.58 -16.38 -2.16
CA TRP A 257 -8.38 -15.62 -2.50
C TRP A 257 -8.52 -14.13 -2.15
N TYR A 258 -9.65 -13.49 -2.46
CA TYR A 258 -9.86 -12.10 -2.06
C TYR A 258 -9.97 -11.93 -0.54
N LYS A 259 -10.62 -12.86 0.17
CA LYS A 259 -10.63 -12.84 1.64
C LYS A 259 -9.23 -13.03 2.22
N LYS A 260 -8.43 -13.93 1.66
CA LYS A 260 -7.02 -14.09 2.04
C LYS A 260 -6.26 -12.77 1.88
N SER A 261 -6.48 -12.04 0.78
CA SER A 261 -5.91 -10.69 0.60
C SER A 261 -6.36 -9.71 1.69
N THR A 262 -7.65 -9.68 2.06
CA THR A 262 -8.11 -8.81 3.18
C THR A 262 -7.42 -9.16 4.49
N LEU A 263 -7.22 -10.45 4.79
CA LEU A 263 -6.57 -10.89 6.03
C LEU A 263 -5.09 -10.51 6.07
N LEU A 264 -4.39 -10.62 4.94
CA LEU A 264 -2.97 -10.27 4.82
C LEU A 264 -2.74 -8.76 4.92
N ALA A 265 -3.62 -7.93 4.34
CA ALA A 265 -3.48 -6.48 4.38
C ALA A 265 -4.04 -5.83 5.66
N ARG A 266 -4.77 -6.58 6.49
CA ARG A 266 -5.46 -6.07 7.66
C ARG A 266 -4.53 -5.36 8.62
N GLU A 267 -4.84 -4.11 8.91
CA GLU A 267 -4.06 -3.23 9.81
C GLU A 267 -2.60 -2.99 9.35
N GLN A 268 -2.24 -3.46 8.14
CA GLN A 268 -0.94 -3.29 7.52
C GLN A 268 -0.99 -2.23 6.41
N ASP A 269 -1.97 -2.35 5.52
CA ASP A 269 -2.15 -1.44 4.39
C ASP A 269 -3.65 -1.27 4.07
N ILE A 270 -4.17 -0.10 4.43
CA ILE A 270 -5.59 0.26 4.28
C ILE A 270 -6.00 0.28 2.80
N GLU A 271 -5.11 0.72 1.89
CA GLU A 271 -5.41 0.78 0.46
C GLU A 271 -5.55 -0.64 -0.09
N VAL A 272 -4.56 -1.50 0.15
CA VAL A 272 -4.56 -2.87 -0.37
C VAL A 272 -5.75 -3.67 0.19
N GLU A 273 -6.07 -3.50 1.48
CA GLU A 273 -7.25 -4.09 2.10
C GLU A 273 -8.55 -3.58 1.46
N ALA A 274 -8.67 -2.26 1.23
CA ALA A 274 -9.83 -1.67 0.57
C ALA A 274 -10.00 -2.16 -0.87
N MET A 275 -8.90 -2.33 -1.62
CA MET A 275 -8.96 -2.87 -2.97
C MET A 275 -9.47 -4.32 -2.99
N ALA A 276 -9.14 -5.13 -1.98
CA ALA A 276 -9.67 -6.49 -1.85
C ALA A 276 -11.18 -6.49 -1.56
N TYR A 277 -11.67 -5.59 -0.68
CA TYR A 277 -13.10 -5.40 -0.46
C TYR A 277 -13.86 -4.96 -1.72
N ALA A 278 -13.27 -4.10 -2.55
CA ALA A 278 -13.86 -3.71 -3.83
C ALA A 278 -14.06 -4.93 -4.75
N LYS A 279 -13.07 -5.84 -4.82
CA LYS A 279 -13.16 -7.08 -5.61
C LYS A 279 -14.22 -8.04 -5.09
N ILE A 280 -14.32 -8.21 -3.76
CA ILE A 280 -15.38 -8.99 -3.10
C ILE A 280 -16.76 -8.40 -3.43
N GLY A 281 -16.91 -7.08 -3.35
CA GLY A 281 -18.15 -6.38 -3.70
C GLY A 281 -18.57 -6.61 -5.15
N LYS A 282 -17.60 -6.58 -6.07
CA LYS A 282 -17.80 -6.89 -7.49
C LYS A 282 -18.34 -8.29 -7.72
N VAL A 283 -17.73 -9.30 -7.11
CA VAL A 283 -18.19 -10.69 -7.28
C VAL A 283 -19.61 -10.85 -6.73
N TYR A 284 -19.88 -10.36 -5.51
CA TYR A 284 -21.23 -10.46 -4.94
C TYR A 284 -22.29 -9.76 -5.80
N HIS A 285 -22.06 -8.52 -6.22
CA HIS A 285 -23.07 -7.75 -6.94
C HIS A 285 -23.18 -8.15 -8.41
N ARG A 286 -22.07 -8.18 -9.15
CA ARG A 286 -22.09 -8.33 -10.61
C ARG A 286 -22.15 -9.78 -11.07
N VAL A 287 -21.51 -10.68 -10.34
CA VAL A 287 -21.43 -12.11 -10.70
C VAL A 287 -22.55 -12.90 -10.03
N LEU A 288 -22.64 -12.84 -8.70
CA LEU A 288 -23.61 -13.64 -7.93
C LEU A 288 -25.00 -12.99 -7.79
N LYS A 289 -25.17 -11.74 -8.22
CA LYS A 289 -26.42 -10.96 -8.10
C LYS A 289 -26.93 -10.81 -6.65
N MET A 290 -26.01 -10.88 -5.68
CA MET A 290 -26.26 -10.68 -4.25
C MET A 290 -26.04 -9.20 -3.87
N THR A 291 -26.96 -8.33 -4.26
CA THR A 291 -26.83 -6.86 -4.14
C THR A 291 -26.57 -6.36 -2.72
N SER A 292 -27.22 -6.94 -1.71
CA SER A 292 -27.02 -6.55 -0.30
C SER A 292 -25.57 -6.77 0.16
N MET A 293 -25.01 -7.95 -0.14
CA MET A 293 -23.63 -8.31 0.18
C MET A 293 -22.63 -7.46 -0.63
N GLY A 294 -22.94 -7.20 -1.90
CA GLY A 294 -22.15 -6.30 -2.74
C GLY A 294 -22.06 -4.89 -2.15
N LYS A 295 -23.20 -4.31 -1.76
CA LYS A 295 -23.30 -2.98 -1.14
C LYS A 295 -22.44 -2.86 0.12
N VAL A 296 -22.49 -3.85 1.01
CA VAL A 296 -21.72 -3.86 2.26
C VAL A 296 -20.22 -3.80 1.98
N ASN A 297 -19.73 -4.59 1.02
CA ASN A 297 -18.30 -4.65 0.71
C ASN A 297 -17.80 -3.42 -0.05
N TYR A 298 -18.59 -2.90 -1.01
CA TYR A 298 -18.25 -1.62 -1.67
C TYR A 298 -18.21 -0.46 -0.67
N LYS A 299 -19.21 -0.35 0.19
CA LYS A 299 -19.23 0.70 1.22
C LYS A 299 -18.02 0.58 2.13
N LYS A 300 -17.70 -0.63 2.61
CA LYS A 300 -16.50 -0.86 3.43
C LYS A 300 -15.22 -0.40 2.73
N SER A 301 -15.04 -0.75 1.45
CA SER A 301 -13.89 -0.31 0.65
C SER A 301 -13.77 1.22 0.59
N LEU A 302 -14.87 1.93 0.31
CA LEU A 302 -14.88 3.39 0.22
C LEU A 302 -14.67 4.07 1.58
N ASP A 303 -15.31 3.56 2.64
CA ASP A 303 -15.16 4.07 4.00
C ASP A 303 -13.71 3.95 4.47
N MET A 304 -13.03 2.84 4.14
CA MET A 304 -11.63 2.63 4.46
C MET A 304 -10.71 3.65 3.79
N VAL A 305 -10.82 3.85 2.47
CA VAL A 305 -9.94 4.82 1.79
C VAL A 305 -10.27 6.27 2.09
N ALA A 306 -11.48 6.58 2.55
CA ALA A 306 -11.81 7.91 3.07
C ALA A 306 -10.93 8.30 4.28
N THR A 307 -10.46 7.32 5.06
CA THR A 307 -9.54 7.56 6.19
C THR A 307 -8.14 7.99 5.76
N LEU A 308 -7.78 7.84 4.48
CA LEU A 308 -6.46 8.18 3.92
C LEU A 308 -6.37 9.62 3.39
N HIS A 309 -7.34 10.49 3.70
CA HIS A 309 -7.30 11.91 3.33
C HIS A 309 -5.99 12.58 3.80
N PRO A 310 -5.28 13.37 2.97
CA PRO A 310 -5.72 14.00 1.72
C PRO A 310 -5.50 13.19 0.44
N ARG A 311 -5.02 11.94 0.52
CA ARG A 311 -4.84 11.11 -0.67
C ARG A 311 -6.19 10.81 -1.33
N THR A 312 -6.25 10.95 -2.65
CA THR A 312 -7.46 10.70 -3.44
C THR A 312 -7.24 9.55 -4.42
N PHE A 313 -8.28 8.75 -4.64
CA PHE A 313 -8.23 7.56 -5.50
C PHE A 313 -9.09 7.70 -6.77
N ASN A 314 -9.57 8.91 -7.08
CA ASN A 314 -10.49 9.17 -8.18
C ASN A 314 -9.93 8.80 -9.57
N THR A 315 -8.61 8.66 -9.71
CA THR A 315 -7.95 8.22 -10.94
C THR A 315 -7.86 6.70 -11.06
N GLU A 316 -7.88 5.99 -9.93
CA GLU A 316 -7.67 4.54 -9.85
C GLU A 316 -8.88 3.77 -10.38
N GLU A 317 -8.61 2.79 -11.24
CA GLU A 317 -9.65 2.00 -11.90
C GLU A 317 -10.51 1.21 -10.91
N TRP A 318 -9.88 0.58 -9.92
CA TRP A 318 -10.58 -0.18 -8.89
C TRP A 318 -11.54 0.69 -8.07
N TYR A 319 -11.16 1.94 -7.82
CA TYR A 319 -11.98 2.89 -7.07
C TYR A 319 -13.17 3.36 -7.89
N LYS A 320 -12.95 3.71 -9.16
CA LYS A 320 -14.04 4.05 -10.10
C LYS A 320 -15.04 2.92 -10.24
N GLU A 321 -14.57 1.67 -10.36
CA GLU A 321 -15.43 0.50 -10.45
C GLU A 321 -16.28 0.32 -9.18
N CYS A 322 -15.65 0.43 -8.00
CA CYS A 322 -16.32 0.35 -6.70
C CYS A 322 -17.40 1.44 -6.53
N ALA A 323 -17.04 2.69 -6.79
CA ALA A 323 -17.95 3.84 -6.69
C ALA A 323 -19.12 3.73 -7.67
N SER A 324 -18.85 3.32 -8.92
CA SER A 324 -19.89 3.08 -9.92
C SER A 324 -20.84 1.96 -9.51
N GLY A 325 -20.30 0.85 -8.98
CA GLY A 325 -21.13 -0.26 -8.50
C GLY A 325 -22.04 0.16 -7.34
N LEU A 326 -21.53 0.97 -6.40
CA LEU A 326 -22.36 1.47 -5.31
C LEU A 326 -23.45 2.45 -5.78
N ALA A 327 -23.13 3.32 -6.75
CA ALA A 327 -24.08 4.25 -7.34
C ALA A 327 -25.19 3.52 -8.12
N GLU A 328 -24.85 2.46 -8.85
CA GLU A 328 -25.78 1.57 -9.55
C GLU A 328 -26.78 0.96 -8.56
N ILE A 329 -26.28 0.34 -7.48
CA ILE A 329 -27.13 -0.23 -6.42
C ILE A 329 -28.07 0.81 -5.81
N GLN A 330 -27.58 2.03 -5.57
CA GLN A 330 -28.39 3.10 -5.00
C GLN A 330 -29.50 3.54 -5.97
N LYS A 331 -29.19 3.67 -7.26
CA LYS A 331 -30.16 4.03 -8.29
C LYS A 331 -31.24 2.96 -8.46
N ASP A 332 -30.85 1.69 -8.47
CA ASP A 332 -31.79 0.58 -8.60
C ASP A 332 -32.77 0.56 -7.41
N SER A 333 -32.27 0.81 -6.19
CA SER A 333 -33.13 0.85 -4.99
C SER A 333 -34.18 1.97 -5.04
N VAL A 334 -33.81 3.15 -5.56
CA VAL A 334 -34.75 4.27 -5.74
C VAL A 334 -35.79 3.91 -6.81
N THR A 335 -35.34 3.33 -7.92
CA THR A 335 -36.23 2.94 -9.02
C THR A 335 -37.23 1.87 -8.59
N GLU A 336 -36.82 0.91 -7.77
CA GLU A 336 -37.68 -0.16 -7.27
C GLU A 336 -38.68 0.37 -6.22
N GLU A 337 -38.27 1.32 -5.38
CA GLU A 337 -39.19 2.01 -4.48
C GLU A 337 -40.24 2.85 -5.23
N GLU A 338 -39.84 3.55 -6.29
CA GLU A 338 -40.76 4.28 -7.18
C GLU A 338 -41.75 3.34 -7.86
N LYS A 339 -41.29 2.22 -8.42
CA LYS A 339 -42.16 1.20 -9.01
C LYS A 339 -43.17 0.65 -8.01
N ARG A 340 -42.73 0.34 -6.78
CA ARG A 340 -43.63 -0.15 -5.73
C ARG A 340 -44.69 0.90 -5.37
N LYS A 341 -44.32 2.17 -5.26
CA LYS A 341 -45.26 3.28 -5.03
C LYS A 341 -46.25 3.44 -6.20
N ASP A 342 -45.79 3.28 -7.43
CA ASP A 342 -46.64 3.34 -8.62
C ASP A 342 -47.62 2.16 -8.71
N GLU A 343 -47.17 0.96 -8.33
CA GLU A 343 -48.03 -0.22 -8.21
C GLU A 343 -49.09 0.01 -7.12
N GLU A 344 -48.70 0.33 -5.89
CA GLU A 344 -49.61 0.67 -4.79
C GLU A 344 -50.65 1.75 -5.20
N ARG A 345 -50.20 2.76 -5.96
CA ARG A 345 -51.07 3.80 -6.53
C ARG A 345 -52.07 3.22 -7.54
N LYS A 346 -51.66 2.33 -8.44
CA LYS A 346 -52.55 1.65 -9.40
C LYS A 346 -53.59 0.79 -8.68
N GLU A 347 -53.21 0.03 -7.66
CA GLU A 347 -54.17 -0.72 -6.83
C GLU A 347 -55.21 0.20 -6.19
N ILE A 348 -54.78 1.35 -5.63
CA ILE A 348 -55.68 2.33 -5.03
C ILE A 348 -56.63 2.94 -6.06
N ILE A 349 -56.13 3.33 -7.23
CA ILE A 349 -56.97 3.87 -8.33
C ILE A 349 -58.02 2.84 -8.74
N LYS A 350 -57.66 1.55 -8.82
CA LYS A 350 -58.61 0.46 -9.11
C LYS A 350 -59.70 0.36 -8.05
N CYS A 351 -59.35 0.51 -6.77
CA CYS A 351 -60.30 0.53 -5.66
C CYS A 351 -61.19 1.78 -5.64
N LEU A 352 -60.71 2.91 -6.17
CA LEU A 352 -61.45 4.17 -6.28
C LEU A 352 -62.25 4.29 -7.58
N LYS A 353 -62.25 3.26 -8.43
CA LYS A 353 -62.78 3.33 -9.79
C LYS A 353 -64.22 3.85 -9.82
N ASN A 354 -65.09 3.35 -8.95
CA ASN A 354 -66.50 3.75 -8.92
C ASN A 354 -66.65 5.21 -8.49
N GLU A 355 -65.90 5.64 -7.49
CA GLU A 355 -65.87 7.04 -7.02
C GLU A 355 -65.32 8.00 -8.08
N LEU A 356 -64.32 7.55 -8.86
CA LEU A 356 -63.75 8.32 -9.97
C LEU A 356 -64.72 8.41 -11.16
N GLU A 357 -65.42 7.32 -11.49
CA GLU A 357 -66.48 7.32 -12.50
C GLU A 357 -67.64 8.23 -12.10
N GLU A 358 -68.04 8.22 -10.82
CA GLU A 358 -69.05 9.13 -10.26
C GLU A 358 -68.61 10.60 -10.38
N LEU A 359 -67.34 10.91 -10.09
CA LEU A 359 -66.76 12.24 -10.31
C LEU A 359 -66.85 12.68 -11.78
N ASP A 360 -66.62 11.77 -12.72
CA ASP A 360 -66.63 12.07 -14.16
C ASP A 360 -68.05 12.31 -14.73
N THR A 361 -69.11 11.91 -14.01
CA THR A 361 -70.49 12.23 -14.40
C THR A 361 -70.85 13.71 -14.21
N HIS A 362 -70.15 14.42 -13.32
CA HIS A 362 -70.40 15.82 -12.97
C HIS A 362 -69.64 16.75 -13.93
N LYS A 363 -70.21 16.95 -15.14
CA LYS A 363 -69.56 17.72 -16.21
C LYS A 363 -69.58 19.23 -15.99
N ASP A 364 -70.53 19.76 -15.24
CA ASP A 364 -70.61 21.18 -14.93
C ASP A 364 -69.72 21.54 -13.72
N SER A 365 -69.10 22.72 -13.75
CA SER A 365 -68.16 23.14 -12.71
C SER A 365 -68.84 23.40 -11.36
N VAL A 366 -70.07 23.91 -11.38
CA VAL A 366 -70.88 24.15 -10.18
C VAL A 366 -71.26 22.81 -9.54
N ASP A 367 -71.68 21.87 -10.39
CA ASP A 367 -72.10 20.54 -9.99
C ASP A 367 -70.94 19.71 -9.41
N LEU A 368 -69.78 19.71 -10.08
CA LEU A 368 -68.57 19.05 -9.60
C LEU A 368 -68.11 19.59 -8.23
N LEU A 369 -68.14 20.92 -8.03
CA LEU A 369 -67.76 21.53 -6.76
C LEU A 369 -68.70 21.12 -5.62
N LYS A 370 -70.02 21.14 -5.85
CA LYS A 370 -71.00 20.68 -4.86
C LYS A 370 -70.78 19.22 -4.51
N PHE A 371 -70.61 18.38 -5.54
CA PHE A 371 -70.44 16.95 -5.36
C PHE A 371 -69.16 16.64 -4.57
N VAL A 372 -68.03 17.21 -4.97
CA VAL A 372 -66.73 17.01 -4.32
C VAL A 372 -66.75 17.42 -2.85
N TYR A 373 -67.27 18.61 -2.50
CA TYR A 373 -67.31 19.07 -1.10
C TYR A 373 -68.31 18.28 -0.24
N LYS A 374 -69.37 17.75 -0.84
CA LYS A 374 -70.38 16.95 -0.13
C LYS A 374 -69.91 15.51 0.08
N ARG A 375 -69.40 14.87 -0.97
CA ARG A 375 -69.04 13.45 -0.98
C ARG A 375 -67.63 13.20 -0.46
N PHE A 376 -66.71 14.12 -0.73
CA PHE A 376 -65.31 14.05 -0.36
C PHE A 376 -64.89 15.35 0.36
N PRO A 377 -65.44 15.68 1.54
CA PRO A 377 -65.14 16.94 2.21
C PRO A 377 -63.64 17.08 2.51
N PRO A 378 -63.05 18.29 2.37
CA PRO A 378 -61.65 18.51 2.73
C PRO A 378 -61.39 18.16 4.20
N LYS A 379 -60.19 17.66 4.50
CA LYS A 379 -59.85 17.23 5.87
C LYS A 379 -59.60 18.40 6.83
N ASN A 380 -59.23 19.57 6.32
CA ASN A 380 -59.13 20.78 7.13
C ASN A 380 -60.55 21.36 7.33
N PRO A 381 -61.06 21.47 8.58
CA PRO A 381 -62.41 21.98 8.85
C PRO A 381 -62.65 23.42 8.37
N LYS A 382 -61.57 24.20 8.16
CA LYS A 382 -61.67 25.57 7.64
C LYS A 382 -61.89 25.64 6.13
N HIS A 383 -61.66 24.54 5.41
CA HIS A 383 -61.83 24.47 3.96
C HIS A 383 -63.29 24.15 3.62
N VAL A 384 -64.11 25.18 3.53
CA VAL A 384 -65.53 25.08 3.15
C VAL A 384 -65.78 25.74 1.80
N LEU A 385 -66.81 25.30 1.09
CA LEU A 385 -67.24 25.92 -0.16
C LEU A 385 -67.91 27.27 0.15
N ALA A 386 -67.36 28.36 -0.38
CA ALA A 386 -67.85 29.72 -0.10
C ALA A 386 -69.26 29.97 -0.63
N GLU A 387 -70.05 30.79 0.06
CA GLU A 387 -71.37 31.25 -0.42
C GLU A 387 -71.21 32.15 -1.67
N GLY A 388 -72.07 31.97 -2.68
CA GLY A 388 -71.96 32.66 -3.97
C GLY A 388 -70.86 32.12 -4.90
N TYR A 389 -70.52 30.83 -4.77
CA TYR A 389 -69.51 30.11 -5.56
C TYR A 389 -69.74 30.17 -7.09
N ASP A 390 -70.96 30.44 -7.52
CA ASP A 390 -71.41 30.60 -8.90
C ASP A 390 -71.04 31.97 -9.51
N LYS A 391 -70.81 33.00 -8.68
CA LYS A 391 -70.53 34.37 -9.15
C LYS A 391 -69.15 34.56 -9.75
N ASN A 392 -68.15 33.78 -9.31
CA ASN A 392 -66.78 33.84 -9.82
C ASN A 392 -66.15 32.44 -9.85
N MET A 393 -66.61 31.64 -10.83
CA MET A 393 -66.25 30.23 -10.96
C MET A 393 -64.74 29.99 -10.99
N ARG A 394 -63.98 30.84 -11.70
CA ARG A 394 -62.52 30.74 -11.82
C ARG A 394 -61.83 30.88 -10.46
N LYS A 395 -62.22 31.88 -9.67
CA LYS A 395 -61.68 32.08 -8.31
C LYS A 395 -62.08 30.92 -7.39
N THR A 396 -63.32 30.46 -7.46
CA THR A 396 -63.83 29.33 -6.67
C THR A 396 -63.06 28.04 -6.95
N LEU A 397 -62.83 27.70 -8.23
CA LEU A 397 -62.06 26.51 -8.62
C LEU A 397 -60.60 26.59 -8.15
N CYS A 398 -59.97 27.76 -8.24
CA CYS A 398 -58.61 27.96 -7.72
C CYS A 398 -58.51 27.70 -6.21
N VAL A 399 -59.48 28.19 -5.42
CA VAL A 399 -59.55 27.93 -3.98
C VAL A 399 -59.80 26.45 -3.70
N ALA A 400 -60.69 25.79 -4.46
CA ALA A 400 -60.94 24.37 -4.31
C ALA A 400 -59.71 23.51 -4.63
N ILE A 401 -58.96 23.83 -5.69
CA ILE A 401 -57.67 23.18 -6.00
C ILE A 401 -56.72 23.30 -4.81
N GLN A 402 -56.64 24.46 -4.17
CA GLN A 402 -55.82 24.64 -2.97
C GLN A 402 -56.30 23.85 -1.76
N HIS A 403 -57.60 23.55 -1.64
CA HIS A 403 -58.15 22.76 -0.55
C HIS A 403 -57.83 21.27 -0.69
N TYR A 404 -57.73 20.76 -1.92
CA TYR A 404 -57.47 19.35 -2.24
C TYR A 404 -56.04 19.05 -2.72
N HIS A 405 -55.16 20.06 -2.80
CA HIS A 405 -53.81 19.88 -3.33
C HIS A 405 -53.03 18.79 -2.56
N PRO A 406 -52.43 17.81 -3.25
CA PRO A 406 -51.78 16.66 -2.61
C PRO A 406 -50.63 17.04 -1.67
N ASP A 407 -49.91 18.14 -1.95
CA ASP A 407 -48.82 18.64 -1.08
C ASP A 407 -49.31 19.12 0.30
N LYS A 408 -50.60 19.49 0.42
CA LYS A 408 -51.19 19.90 1.71
C LYS A 408 -51.83 18.73 2.46
N ILE A 409 -51.75 17.53 1.90
CA ILE A 409 -52.33 16.32 2.48
C ILE A 409 -51.22 15.47 3.06
N ASP A 410 -51.23 15.39 4.38
CA ASP A 410 -50.39 14.48 5.12
C ASP A 410 -50.90 13.04 4.92
N ALA A 411 -50.11 12.22 4.21
CA ALA A 411 -50.44 10.83 3.92
C ALA A 411 -50.37 9.93 5.16
N GLU A 412 -49.58 10.31 6.18
CA GLU A 412 -49.47 9.55 7.43
C GLU A 412 -50.70 9.78 8.30
N VAL A 413 -51.23 11.00 8.32
CA VAL A 413 -52.42 11.36 9.13
C VAL A 413 -53.74 10.98 8.45
N HIS A 414 -53.85 11.16 7.13
CA HIS A 414 -55.11 10.99 6.40
C HIS A 414 -55.16 9.73 5.53
N GLY A 415 -54.06 8.98 5.46
CA GLY A 415 -53.93 7.76 4.69
C GLY A 415 -53.61 8.01 3.21
N PHE A 416 -52.81 7.11 2.63
CA PHE A 416 -52.36 7.21 1.24
C PHE A 416 -53.53 7.19 0.23
N LYS A 417 -54.61 6.43 0.51
CA LYS A 417 -55.83 6.42 -0.31
C LYS A 417 -56.47 7.80 -0.45
N TRP A 418 -56.50 8.61 0.63
CA TRP A 418 -57.08 9.95 0.58
C TRP A 418 -56.20 10.93 -0.19
N LYS A 419 -54.87 10.80 -0.08
CA LYS A 419 -53.93 11.58 -0.88
C LYS A 419 -54.13 11.32 -2.38
N VAL A 420 -54.19 10.05 -2.78
CA VAL A 420 -54.47 9.67 -4.19
C VAL A 420 -55.85 10.18 -4.65
N MET A 421 -56.89 10.06 -3.83
CA MET A 421 -58.21 10.59 -4.17
C MET A 421 -58.20 12.11 -4.39
N SER A 422 -57.46 12.83 -3.54
CA SER A 422 -57.37 14.28 -3.63
C SER A 422 -56.52 14.75 -4.80
N GLU A 423 -55.50 13.99 -5.21
CA GLU A 423 -54.82 14.19 -6.51
C GLU A 423 -55.81 14.11 -7.67
N GLU A 424 -56.65 13.07 -7.69
CA GLU A 424 -57.62 12.84 -8.76
C GLU A 424 -58.76 13.87 -8.78
N ILE A 425 -59.20 14.36 -7.61
CA ILE A 425 -60.10 15.51 -7.49
C ILE A 425 -59.41 16.77 -8.02
N THR A 426 -58.17 17.02 -7.60
CA THR A 426 -57.40 18.22 -7.99
C THR A 426 -57.18 18.27 -9.51
N LYS A 427 -56.88 17.14 -10.16
CA LYS A 427 -56.77 17.06 -11.63
C LYS A 427 -58.05 17.49 -12.33
N ARG A 428 -59.20 16.98 -11.87
CA ARG A 428 -60.52 17.31 -12.45
C ARG A 428 -60.87 18.77 -12.26
N LEU A 429 -60.64 19.32 -11.05
CA LEU A 429 -60.85 20.75 -10.77
C LEU A 429 -59.90 21.63 -11.60
N THR A 430 -58.64 21.21 -11.79
CA THR A 430 -57.65 21.91 -12.61
C THR A 430 -58.06 21.95 -14.08
N ASN A 431 -58.51 20.83 -14.64
CA ASN A 431 -59.06 20.81 -16.00
C ASN A 431 -60.22 21.79 -16.18
N LYS A 432 -61.15 21.87 -15.21
CA LYS A 432 -62.25 22.85 -15.26
C LYS A 432 -61.74 24.29 -15.15
N TYR A 433 -60.76 24.54 -14.28
CA TYR A 433 -60.14 25.85 -14.13
C TYR A 433 -59.42 26.30 -15.40
N GLU A 434 -58.74 25.39 -16.10
CA GLU A 434 -58.07 25.68 -17.37
C GLU A 434 -59.06 25.96 -18.51
N CYS A 435 -60.21 25.29 -18.56
CA CYS A 435 -61.29 25.63 -19.50
C CYS A 435 -61.91 27.02 -19.28
N CYS A 436 -61.73 27.62 -18.10
CA CYS A 436 -62.10 29.01 -17.83
C CYS A 436 -61.04 30.02 -18.30
N LYS A 437 -59.84 29.61 -18.73
CA LYS A 437 -58.87 30.51 -19.39
C LYS A 437 -59.35 30.78 -20.82
N GLY A 438 -59.96 31.93 -21.03
CA GLY A 438 -60.44 32.38 -22.36
C GLY A 438 -61.82 33.05 -22.35
N ILE A 439 -62.49 33.07 -21.20
CA ILE A 439 -63.73 33.82 -20.98
C ILE A 439 -63.41 34.82 -19.87
N ASP A 440 -62.86 35.97 -20.23
CA ASP A 440 -62.81 37.16 -19.37
C ASP A 440 -63.87 38.16 -19.84
#